data_AF-A0A7C4XDI0-F1
#
_entry.id   AF-A0A7C4XDI0-F1
#
_cell.length_a   1.000
_cell.length_b   1.000
_cell.length_c   1.000
_cell.angle_alpha   90.00
_cell.angle_beta   90.00
_cell.angle_gamma   90.00
#
_symmetry.space_group_name_H-M   'P 1'
#
loop_
_entity.id
_entity.type
_entity.pdbx_description
1 polymer ?
#
loop_
_entity_poly.entity_id
_entity_poly.type
_entity_poly.pdbx_seq_one_letter_code
_entity_poly.pdbx_strand_id
1 'polypeptide(L)'
;MSFFPQHTRLQAPKICSLQPKLFCFEIFNRGTLPFTFSIRKQDSYIVCTADTGTVDIERRIEVGVDWAKVPAGTSSSRLWVDMQDQTVEITILLNPIDTMILRSFKGFVASSGYVAMEAANYQQSYSTDKLQWKTIDNLGRTSSAVLVKPSVFIFDTITPMTPFLEYRFYSTDTDKVAVNVCLFPTLNFNENIGLRFVVSIDNELPQIINMNQTYTLKQWEEWVADNLLTVSTQHYIRQSGEHVLRFWPLDDGIVLQRIVIDWGGVRSSYLGPLKAI
;
A
#
# COMPACT_ATOMS: atom_id res chain seq x y z
N MET A 1 -32.61 14.53 -3.07
CA MET A 1 -31.47 13.80 -3.66
C MET A 1 -30.22 14.16 -2.89
N SER A 2 -29.53 13.18 -2.30
CA SER A 2 -28.18 13.37 -1.79
C SER A 2 -27.22 13.38 -2.97
N PHE A 3 -26.33 14.37 -3.03
CA PHE A 3 -25.29 14.49 -4.05
C PHE A 3 -23.93 14.47 -3.35
N PHE A 4 -22.91 13.92 -4.01
CA PHE A 4 -21.56 13.90 -3.48
C PHE A 4 -20.84 15.20 -3.86
N PRO A 5 -20.06 15.80 -2.94
CA PRO A 5 -19.98 15.47 -1.52
C PRO A 5 -21.10 16.15 -0.71
N GLN A 6 -21.59 15.47 0.33
CA GLN A 6 -22.60 16.02 1.26
C GLN A 6 -22.02 17.07 2.22
N HIS A 7 -20.71 17.29 2.17
CA HIS A 7 -19.97 18.20 3.04
C HIS A 7 -19.08 19.12 2.22
N THR A 8 -18.87 20.32 2.74
CA THR A 8 -17.98 21.33 2.15
C THR A 8 -16.54 21.21 2.63
N ARG A 9 -16.22 20.24 3.50
CA ARG A 9 -14.86 19.94 3.94
C ARG A 9 -14.48 18.56 3.45
N LEU A 10 -13.48 18.52 2.59
CA LEU A 10 -12.98 17.31 1.93
C LEU A 10 -11.50 17.12 2.26
N GLN A 11 -11.03 15.90 2.08
CA GLN A 11 -9.64 15.54 2.25
C GLN A 11 -9.14 14.76 1.04
N ALA A 12 -8.09 15.27 0.41
CA ALA A 12 -7.41 14.62 -0.70
C ALA A 12 -6.55 13.44 -0.18
N PRO A 13 -6.22 12.46 -1.05
CA PRO A 13 -5.22 11.45 -0.71
C PRO A 13 -3.88 12.09 -0.32
N LYS A 14 -3.12 11.42 0.57
CA LYS A 14 -1.76 11.84 0.94
C LYS A 14 -0.83 11.72 -0.27
N ILE A 15 -0.17 12.81 -0.64
CA ILE A 15 0.74 12.91 -1.80
C ILE A 15 2.18 12.83 -1.31
N CYS A 16 3.05 12.16 -2.06
CA CYS A 16 4.45 11.93 -1.72
C CYS A 16 5.38 12.60 -2.75
N SER A 17 6.50 13.17 -2.32
CA SER A 17 7.47 13.81 -3.24
C SER A 17 8.09 12.84 -4.25
N LEU A 18 8.14 11.54 -3.95
CA LEU A 18 8.66 10.51 -4.85
C LEU A 18 7.64 10.05 -5.89
N GLN A 19 6.35 10.16 -5.57
CA GLN A 19 5.24 9.92 -6.49
C GLN A 19 4.50 11.23 -6.67
N PRO A 20 4.99 12.15 -7.52
CA PRO A 20 4.27 13.38 -7.84
C PRO A 20 3.03 13.02 -8.68
N LYS A 21 2.09 12.31 -8.05
CA LYS A 21 0.77 12.05 -8.57
C LYS A 21 -0.02 13.32 -8.38
N LEU A 22 -0.49 13.85 -9.49
CA LEU A 22 -1.58 14.81 -9.49
C LEU A 22 -2.81 14.07 -8.95
N PHE A 23 -3.50 14.64 -7.96
CA PHE A 23 -4.89 14.25 -7.73
C PHE A 23 -5.77 15.21 -8.53
N CYS A 24 -6.97 14.76 -8.86
CA CYS A 24 -7.95 15.64 -9.49
C CYS A 24 -9.24 15.66 -8.69
N PHE A 25 -9.98 16.74 -8.85
CA PHE A 25 -11.37 16.83 -8.46
C PHE A 25 -12.17 17.42 -9.61
N GLU A 26 -13.47 17.14 -9.61
CA GLU A 26 -14.39 17.62 -10.65
C GLU A 26 -15.43 18.54 -10.03
N ILE A 27 -15.60 19.69 -10.67
CA ILE A 27 -16.69 20.61 -10.40
C ILE A 27 -17.74 20.34 -11.46
N PHE A 28 -18.98 20.03 -11.07
CA PHE A 28 -20.05 19.70 -12.00
C PHE A 28 -21.31 20.53 -11.74
N ASN A 29 -22.00 20.88 -12.82
CA ASN A 29 -23.21 21.67 -12.81
C ASN A 29 -24.43 20.78 -12.58
N ARG A 30 -25.25 21.18 -11.62
CA ARG A 30 -26.52 20.53 -11.29
C ARG A 30 -27.73 21.36 -11.71
N GLY A 31 -27.50 22.59 -12.13
CA GLY A 31 -28.51 23.46 -12.71
C GLY A 31 -28.50 23.39 -14.23
N THR A 32 -29.17 24.35 -14.85
CA THR A 32 -29.27 24.48 -16.31
C THR A 32 -28.49 25.68 -16.85
N LEU A 33 -27.98 26.54 -15.97
CA LEU A 33 -27.21 27.72 -16.34
C LEU A 33 -25.74 27.54 -15.94
N PRO A 34 -24.79 27.95 -16.79
CA PRO A 34 -23.38 27.93 -16.44
C PRO A 34 -23.09 28.83 -15.22
N PHE A 35 -22.08 28.45 -14.44
CA PHE A 35 -21.62 29.25 -13.29
C PHE A 35 -20.11 29.37 -13.26
N THR A 36 -19.58 30.39 -12.58
CA THR A 36 -18.15 30.61 -12.43
C THR A 36 -17.63 30.02 -11.13
N PHE A 37 -16.35 29.66 -11.11
CA PHE A 37 -15.62 29.25 -9.92
C PHE A 37 -14.30 29.99 -9.79
N SER A 38 -13.80 30.08 -8.56
CA SER A 38 -12.43 30.51 -8.25
C SER A 38 -11.79 29.62 -7.19
N ILE A 39 -10.49 29.40 -7.29
CA ILE A 39 -9.70 28.57 -6.38
C ILE A 39 -8.72 29.45 -5.63
N ARG A 40 -8.84 29.46 -4.30
CA ARG A 40 -7.85 30.06 -3.39
C ARG A 40 -6.98 28.97 -2.80
N LYS A 41 -5.68 29.23 -2.66
CA LYS A 41 -4.71 28.28 -2.14
C LYS A 41 -4.10 28.85 -0.88
N GLN A 42 -3.90 28.01 0.13
CA GLN A 42 -3.24 28.42 1.36
C GLN A 42 -1.77 28.71 1.09
N ASP A 43 -1.13 27.89 0.26
CA ASP A 43 0.30 27.92 0.02
C ASP A 43 0.62 27.97 -1.48
N SER A 44 1.68 28.70 -1.84
CA SER A 44 2.11 28.92 -3.23
C SER A 44 2.71 27.69 -3.90
N TYR A 45 3.06 26.65 -3.12
CA TYR A 45 3.53 25.37 -3.65
C TYR A 45 2.40 24.47 -4.13
N ILE A 46 1.12 24.81 -3.87
CA ILE A 46 -0.02 24.12 -4.47
C ILE A 46 -0.24 24.68 -5.88
N VAL A 47 -0.31 23.80 -6.87
CA VAL A 47 -0.46 24.17 -8.28
C VAL A 47 -1.75 23.52 -8.81
N CYS A 48 -2.59 24.30 -9.49
CA CYS A 48 -3.80 23.81 -10.14
C CYS A 48 -3.73 24.08 -11.64
N THR A 49 -4.37 23.24 -12.46
CA THR A 49 -4.44 23.47 -13.92
C THR A 49 -5.26 24.70 -14.31
N ALA A 50 -6.16 25.15 -13.45
CA ALA A 50 -6.86 26.43 -13.58
C ALA A 50 -7.28 26.94 -12.19
N ASP A 51 -7.14 28.24 -11.96
CA ASP A 51 -7.53 28.88 -10.69
C ASP A 51 -8.89 29.57 -10.79
N THR A 52 -9.41 29.78 -12.00
CA THR A 52 -10.74 30.34 -12.25
C THR A 52 -11.32 29.73 -13.52
N GLY A 53 -12.65 29.78 -13.66
CA GLY A 53 -13.28 29.42 -14.93
C GLY A 53 -14.80 29.39 -14.86
N THR A 54 -15.40 28.86 -15.92
CA THR A 54 -16.84 28.65 -16.04
C THR A 54 -17.12 27.16 -16.18
N VAL A 55 -18.17 26.68 -15.52
CA VAL A 55 -18.65 25.29 -15.57
C VAL A 55 -20.01 25.29 -16.26
N ASP A 56 -20.06 24.69 -17.45
CA ASP A 56 -21.30 24.44 -18.18
C ASP A 56 -21.90 23.09 -17.75
N ILE A 57 -21.16 22.00 -17.99
CA ILE A 57 -21.50 20.65 -17.51
C ILE A 57 -20.55 20.25 -16.38
N GLU A 58 -19.25 20.20 -16.66
CA GLU A 58 -18.24 19.79 -15.71
C GLU A 58 -16.88 20.41 -16.03
N ARG A 59 -16.02 20.47 -15.01
CA ARG A 59 -14.65 20.92 -15.11
C ARG A 59 -13.77 20.09 -14.19
N ARG A 60 -12.82 19.36 -14.77
CA ARG A 60 -11.76 18.67 -14.03
C ARG A 60 -10.63 19.64 -13.72
N ILE A 61 -10.20 19.65 -12.45
CA ILE A 61 -9.03 20.39 -11.97
C ILE A 61 -8.00 19.38 -11.48
N GLU A 62 -6.80 19.43 -12.05
CA GLU A 62 -5.67 18.65 -11.55
C GLU A 62 -4.90 19.52 -10.56
N VAL A 63 -4.49 18.90 -9.45
CA VAL A 63 -3.79 19.55 -8.35
C VAL A 63 -2.46 18.84 -8.13
N GLY A 64 -1.38 19.63 -8.19
CA GLY A 64 -0.02 19.21 -7.94
C GLY A 64 0.65 19.99 -6.83
N VAL A 65 1.88 19.59 -6.52
CA VAL A 65 2.72 20.17 -5.47
C VAL A 65 4.10 20.47 -6.06
N ASP A 66 4.53 21.72 -5.96
CA ASP A 66 5.91 22.14 -6.26
C ASP A 66 6.78 21.83 -5.03
N TRP A 67 7.28 20.60 -4.98
CA TRP A 67 8.05 20.08 -3.84
C TRP A 67 9.31 20.88 -3.50
N ALA A 68 9.88 21.62 -4.46
CA ALA A 68 11.04 22.47 -4.21
C ALA A 68 10.72 23.68 -3.30
N LYS A 69 9.44 24.05 -3.21
CA LYS A 69 8.94 25.16 -2.39
C LYS A 69 8.28 24.71 -1.09
N VAL A 70 8.15 23.40 -0.86
CA VAL A 70 7.54 22.86 0.36
C VAL A 70 8.54 22.97 1.51
N PRO A 71 8.22 23.70 2.60
CA PRO A 71 9.08 23.77 3.76
C PRO A 71 9.29 22.40 4.43
N ALA A 72 10.44 22.22 5.07
CA ALA A 72 10.71 21.03 5.87
C ALA A 72 9.69 20.89 7.02
N GLY A 73 9.18 19.67 7.23
CA GLY A 73 8.19 19.38 8.27
C GLY A 73 6.74 19.69 7.88
N THR A 74 6.48 20.23 6.69
CA THR A 74 5.10 20.44 6.21
C THR A 74 4.39 19.11 5.96
N SER A 75 3.26 18.91 6.62
CA SER A 75 2.45 17.69 6.52
C SER A 75 1.10 17.89 5.83
N SER A 76 0.68 19.15 5.62
CA SER A 76 -0.56 19.45 4.92
C SER A 76 -0.61 20.88 4.38
N SER A 77 -1.51 21.09 3.41
CA SER A 77 -1.94 22.40 2.92
C SER A 77 -3.45 22.36 2.63
N ARG A 78 -4.02 23.48 2.21
CA ARG A 78 -5.45 23.62 1.91
C ARG A 78 -5.69 24.43 0.65
N LEU A 79 -6.78 24.11 -0.03
CA LEU A 79 -7.37 24.98 -1.04
C LEU A 79 -8.87 25.14 -0.82
N TRP A 80 -9.41 26.24 -1.32
CA TRP A 80 -10.83 26.55 -1.28
C TRP A 80 -11.33 26.76 -2.71
N VAL A 81 -12.44 26.11 -3.04
CA VAL A 81 -13.15 26.28 -4.31
C VAL A 81 -14.43 27.07 -4.02
N ASP A 82 -14.45 28.32 -4.45
CA ASP A 82 -15.61 29.20 -4.32
C ASP A 82 -16.48 29.10 -5.58
N MET A 83 -17.77 28.83 -5.41
CA MET A 83 -18.75 28.57 -6.46
C MET A 83 -20.08 29.20 -6.06
N GLN A 84 -20.47 30.31 -6.69
CA GLN A 84 -21.67 31.07 -6.31
C GLN A 84 -21.69 31.35 -4.79
N ASP A 85 -22.68 30.83 -4.06
CA ASP A 85 -22.87 31.02 -2.61
C ASP A 85 -22.22 29.92 -1.76
N GLN A 86 -21.41 29.04 -2.36
CA GLN A 86 -20.81 27.90 -1.68
C GLN A 86 -19.28 27.91 -1.81
N THR A 87 -18.60 27.64 -0.68
CA THR A 87 -17.16 27.37 -0.66
C THR A 87 -16.92 25.93 -0.21
N VAL A 88 -16.08 25.21 -0.95
CA VAL A 88 -15.58 23.87 -0.58
C VAL A 88 -14.11 23.95 -0.20
N GLU A 89 -13.78 23.53 1.01
CA GLU A 89 -12.41 23.37 1.51
C GLU A 89 -11.90 21.95 1.22
N ILE A 90 -10.71 21.85 0.62
CA ILE A 90 -10.01 20.59 0.39
C ILE A 90 -8.69 20.63 1.15
N THR A 91 -8.55 19.75 2.14
CA THR A 91 -7.28 19.51 2.84
C THR A 91 -6.42 18.56 2.03
N ILE A 92 -5.16 18.94 1.79
CA ILE A 92 -4.18 18.15 1.05
C ILE A 92 -3.14 17.65 2.03
N LEU A 93 -3.03 16.33 2.19
CA LEU A 93 -1.98 15.73 3.03
C LEU A 93 -0.68 15.57 2.22
N LEU A 94 0.44 15.95 2.83
CA LEU A 94 1.75 15.98 2.19
C LEU A 94 2.73 15.06 2.93
N ASN A 95 3.54 14.34 2.17
CA ASN A 95 4.66 13.53 2.65
C ASN A 95 5.94 13.92 1.90
N PRO A 96 6.59 15.03 2.26
CA PRO A 96 7.87 15.38 1.69
C PRO A 96 8.92 14.38 2.18
N ILE A 97 9.45 13.57 1.25
CA ILE A 97 10.56 12.66 1.51
C ILE A 97 11.85 13.29 1.00
N ASP A 98 12.86 13.33 1.87
CA ASP A 98 14.20 13.77 1.51
C ASP A 98 14.87 12.73 0.60
N THR A 99 14.99 13.07 -0.68
CA THR A 99 15.63 12.22 -1.69
C THR A 99 17.10 11.97 -1.41
N MET A 100 17.79 12.81 -0.62
CA MET A 100 19.20 12.58 -0.26
C MET A 100 19.36 11.34 0.61
N ILE A 101 18.43 11.11 1.55
CA ILE A 101 18.41 9.93 2.42
C ILE A 101 18.27 8.65 1.56
N LEU A 102 17.51 8.75 0.47
CA LEU A 102 17.20 7.60 -0.39
C LEU A 102 18.24 7.31 -1.48
N ARG A 103 19.24 8.17 -1.70
CA ARG A 103 20.22 7.99 -2.80
C ARG A 103 20.95 6.65 -2.76
N SER A 104 21.17 6.13 -1.55
CA SER A 104 21.84 4.85 -1.34
C SER A 104 20.90 3.71 -0.94
N PHE A 105 19.63 4.03 -0.68
CA PHE A 105 18.64 3.06 -0.23
C PHE A 105 18.21 2.17 -1.39
N LYS A 106 18.17 0.86 -1.14
CA LYS A 106 17.64 -0.15 -2.08
C LYS A 106 16.54 -0.92 -1.37
N GLY A 107 15.31 -0.62 -1.75
CA GLY A 107 14.11 -1.18 -1.14
C GLY A 107 12.90 -0.35 -1.54
N PHE A 108 11.78 -0.61 -0.89
CA PHE A 108 10.52 0.03 -1.19
C PHE A 108 10.31 1.27 -0.33
N VAL A 109 9.80 2.35 -0.89
CA VAL A 109 9.50 3.54 -0.09
C VAL A 109 8.01 3.63 0.22
N ALA A 110 7.67 3.71 1.51
CA ALA A 110 6.30 3.93 1.96
C ALA A 110 5.79 5.28 1.47
N SER A 111 4.57 5.28 0.95
CA SER A 111 3.92 6.46 0.42
C SER A 111 2.43 6.35 0.67
N SER A 112 1.79 7.50 0.92
CA SER A 112 0.34 7.55 1.11
C SER A 112 -0.20 6.65 2.24
N GLY A 113 0.61 6.39 3.28
CA GLY A 113 0.23 5.58 4.44
C GLY A 113 0.32 4.07 4.24
N TYR A 114 1.02 3.60 3.20
CA TYR A 114 1.29 2.17 2.99
C TYR A 114 2.61 1.95 2.23
N VAL A 115 3.12 0.72 2.27
CA VAL A 115 4.13 0.23 1.32
C VAL A 115 3.68 -1.12 0.79
N ALA A 116 3.77 -1.31 -0.52
CA ALA A 116 3.24 -2.50 -1.17
C ALA A 116 4.31 -3.13 -2.07
N MET A 117 4.67 -4.37 -1.77
CA MET A 117 5.88 -5.04 -2.22
C MET A 117 5.50 -6.33 -2.96
N GLU A 118 5.82 -6.40 -4.26
CA GLU A 118 5.62 -7.64 -5.05
C GLU A 118 6.58 -8.73 -4.54
N ALA A 119 6.12 -9.98 -4.47
CA ALA A 119 6.89 -11.05 -3.84
C ALA A 119 8.29 -11.25 -4.47
N ALA A 120 8.42 -11.13 -5.79
CA ALA A 120 9.68 -11.35 -6.50
C ALA A 120 10.73 -10.25 -6.26
N ASN A 121 10.32 -9.11 -5.71
CA ASN A 121 11.18 -7.93 -5.56
C ASN A 121 11.83 -7.86 -4.16
N TYR A 122 12.23 -9.01 -3.61
CA TYR A 122 12.98 -9.08 -2.37
C TYR A 122 14.42 -8.56 -2.55
N GLN A 123 15.03 -8.02 -1.49
CA GLN A 123 16.39 -7.48 -1.53
C GLN A 123 17.43 -8.54 -1.18
N GLN A 124 17.06 -9.51 -0.35
CA GLN A 124 17.90 -10.64 -0.01
C GLN A 124 17.04 -11.88 0.18
N SER A 125 17.64 -13.04 -0.07
CA SER A 125 17.03 -14.33 0.25
C SER A 125 18.07 -15.26 0.84
N TYR A 126 17.59 -16.22 1.62
CA TYR A 126 18.38 -17.36 2.05
C TYR A 126 17.75 -18.64 1.51
N SER A 127 18.61 -19.49 0.96
CA SER A 127 18.29 -20.81 0.42
C SER A 127 19.38 -21.78 0.85
N THR A 128 19.05 -23.06 0.90
CA THR A 128 20.00 -24.15 1.20
C THR A 128 20.19 -24.99 -0.05
N ASP A 129 21.22 -25.83 -0.12
CA ASP A 129 21.43 -26.74 -1.25
C ASP A 129 20.20 -27.62 -1.57
N LYS A 130 19.34 -27.85 -0.56
CA LYS A 130 18.13 -28.65 -0.68
C LYS A 130 16.86 -27.84 -0.91
N LEU A 131 16.82 -26.56 -0.54
CA LEU A 131 15.62 -25.72 -0.59
C LEU A 131 15.95 -24.36 -1.20
N GLN A 132 15.37 -24.08 -2.35
CA GLN A 132 15.67 -22.92 -3.18
C GLN A 132 14.42 -22.09 -3.41
N TRP A 133 14.52 -20.78 -3.22
CA TRP A 133 13.46 -19.87 -3.68
C TRP A 133 13.38 -19.87 -5.20
N LYS A 134 12.15 -19.91 -5.70
CA LYS A 134 11.82 -19.83 -7.13
C LYS A 134 10.76 -18.78 -7.33
N THR A 135 11.06 -17.84 -8.22
CA THR A 135 10.09 -16.92 -8.79
C THR A 135 9.42 -17.58 -9.98
N ILE A 136 8.11 -17.52 -10.03
CA ILE A 136 7.31 -17.91 -11.20
C ILE A 136 6.68 -16.65 -11.76
N ASP A 137 7.17 -16.24 -12.93
CA ASP A 137 6.70 -15.05 -13.63
C ASP A 137 5.25 -15.23 -14.09
N ASN A 138 4.46 -14.15 -14.01
CA ASN A 138 3.05 -14.11 -14.40
C ASN A 138 2.12 -15.06 -13.61
N LEU A 139 2.60 -15.62 -12.50
CA LEU A 139 1.77 -16.38 -11.58
C LEU A 139 1.18 -15.45 -10.52
N GLY A 140 -0.16 -15.40 -10.44
CA GLY A 140 -0.90 -14.61 -9.46
C GLY A 140 -1.73 -13.51 -10.09
N ARG A 141 -2.12 -12.53 -9.28
CA ARG A 141 -3.05 -11.45 -9.70
C ARG A 141 -2.35 -10.21 -10.27
N THR A 142 -1.05 -10.06 -10.03
CA THR A 142 -0.28 -8.86 -10.39
C THR A 142 0.93 -9.20 -11.25
N SER A 143 2.07 -9.53 -10.63
CA SER A 143 3.37 -9.64 -11.30
C SER A 143 3.86 -11.09 -11.40
N SER A 144 4.00 -11.73 -10.25
CA SER A 144 4.73 -12.99 -10.09
C SER A 144 4.45 -13.55 -8.70
N ALA A 145 4.73 -14.83 -8.51
CA ALA A 145 4.72 -15.44 -7.20
C ALA A 145 6.05 -16.10 -6.87
N VAL A 146 6.31 -16.27 -5.58
CA VAL A 146 7.56 -16.83 -5.07
C VAL A 146 7.25 -17.97 -4.11
N LEU A 147 7.95 -19.09 -4.28
CA LEU A 147 7.80 -20.29 -3.47
C LEU A 147 9.13 -21.04 -3.33
N VAL A 148 9.21 -21.93 -2.35
CA VAL A 148 10.39 -22.79 -2.14
C VAL A 148 10.24 -24.08 -2.93
N LYS A 149 11.33 -24.53 -3.55
CA LYS A 149 11.44 -25.81 -4.26
C LYS A 149 12.65 -26.64 -3.78
N PRO A 150 12.56 -27.99 -3.82
CA PRO A 150 11.37 -28.78 -4.15
C PRO A 150 10.30 -28.68 -3.04
N SER A 151 9.04 -28.90 -3.43
CA SER A 151 7.86 -28.80 -2.56
C SER A 151 7.72 -30.07 -1.70
N VAL A 152 8.67 -30.28 -0.79
CA VAL A 152 8.67 -31.37 0.20
C VAL A 152 9.50 -30.92 1.42
N PHE A 153 8.91 -30.12 2.32
CA PHE A 153 9.56 -29.74 3.58
C PHE A 153 8.52 -29.36 4.64
N ILE A 154 8.96 -29.46 5.90
CA ILE A 154 8.24 -28.96 7.07
C ILE A 154 9.26 -28.55 8.14
N PHE A 155 8.98 -27.45 8.83
CA PHE A 155 9.74 -26.97 9.97
C PHE A 155 8.80 -26.77 11.17
N ASP A 156 9.26 -27.14 12.37
CA ASP A 156 8.52 -26.84 13.60
C ASP A 156 8.63 -25.37 14.00
N THR A 157 9.79 -24.77 13.75
CA THR A 157 10.12 -23.36 14.05
C THR A 157 11.21 -22.84 13.11
N ILE A 158 11.52 -21.54 13.18
CA ILE A 158 12.66 -20.96 12.45
C ILE A 158 13.97 -21.55 13.01
N THR A 159 14.81 -22.03 12.10
CA THR A 159 16.18 -22.49 12.36
C THR A 159 17.15 -21.75 11.43
N PRO A 160 18.47 -21.84 11.65
CA PRO A 160 19.46 -21.32 10.69
C PRO A 160 19.36 -21.95 9.28
N MET A 161 18.62 -23.06 9.13
CA MET A 161 18.40 -23.74 7.85
C MET A 161 17.07 -23.37 7.18
N THR A 162 16.23 -22.58 7.84
CA THR A 162 14.91 -22.21 7.30
C THR A 162 15.08 -21.12 6.22
N PRO A 163 14.63 -21.36 4.97
CA PRO A 163 14.74 -20.38 3.90
C PRO A 163 13.90 -19.13 4.20
N PHE A 164 14.36 -17.97 3.75
CA PHE A 164 13.61 -16.71 3.93
C PHE A 164 13.78 -15.74 2.78
N LEU A 165 12.83 -14.82 2.69
CA LEU A 165 12.90 -13.61 1.87
C LEU A 165 13.00 -12.39 2.79
N GLU A 166 13.85 -11.44 2.41
CA GLU A 166 14.05 -10.16 3.09
C GLU A 166 13.59 -9.02 2.17
N TYR A 167 12.67 -8.21 2.68
CA TYR A 167 12.15 -7.01 2.03
C TYR A 167 12.58 -5.79 2.85
N ARG A 168 13.31 -4.87 2.21
CA ARG A 168 13.70 -3.59 2.82
C ARG A 168 12.68 -2.54 2.47
N PHE A 169 12.24 -1.77 3.44
CA PHE A 169 11.38 -0.62 3.19
C PHE A 169 11.79 0.60 4.00
N TYR A 170 11.55 1.79 3.47
CA TYR A 170 11.74 3.05 4.17
C TYR A 170 10.39 3.64 4.54
N SER A 171 10.21 4.05 5.79
CA SER A 171 8.98 4.70 6.25
C SER A 171 9.26 6.00 7.00
N THR A 172 8.45 7.03 6.71
CA THR A 172 8.29 8.23 7.56
C THR A 172 7.20 8.05 8.60
N ASP A 173 6.26 7.13 8.36
CA ASP A 173 5.14 6.82 9.23
C ASP A 173 5.59 5.81 10.31
N THR A 174 5.26 6.10 11.56
CA THR A 174 5.52 5.26 12.75
C THR A 174 4.19 4.71 13.31
N ASP A 175 4.24 4.07 14.48
CA ASP A 175 3.09 3.48 15.19
C ASP A 175 2.71 2.08 14.69
N LYS A 176 1.57 1.58 15.17
CA LYS A 176 1.01 0.26 14.85
C LYS A 176 0.67 0.17 13.36
N VAL A 177 1.01 -0.98 12.78
CA VAL A 177 0.86 -1.21 11.35
C VAL A 177 0.32 -2.61 11.07
N ALA A 178 -0.54 -2.73 10.05
CA ALA A 178 -1.02 -4.03 9.59
C ALA A 178 -0.12 -4.54 8.46
N VAL A 179 0.38 -5.77 8.59
CA VAL A 179 1.11 -6.46 7.52
C VAL A 179 0.16 -7.47 6.89
N ASN A 180 -0.23 -7.22 5.64
CA ASN A 180 -1.10 -8.07 4.85
C ASN A 180 -0.24 -8.93 3.93
N VAL A 181 -0.18 -10.23 4.21
CA VAL A 181 0.53 -11.21 3.41
C VAL A 181 -0.46 -11.83 2.42
N CYS A 182 -0.25 -11.58 1.13
CA CYS A 182 -1.10 -12.02 0.03
C CYS A 182 -0.52 -13.31 -0.57
N LEU A 183 -1.26 -14.41 -0.43
CA LEU A 183 -0.86 -15.76 -0.75
C LEU A 183 -1.79 -16.36 -1.82
N PHE A 184 -1.34 -17.39 -2.52
CA PHE A 184 -2.28 -18.26 -3.22
C PHE A 184 -3.14 -19.03 -2.21
N PRO A 185 -4.41 -19.31 -2.53
CA PRO A 185 -5.31 -20.05 -1.66
C PRO A 185 -5.07 -21.56 -1.73
N THR A 186 -3.82 -22.01 -1.49
CA THR A 186 -3.49 -23.44 -1.43
C THR A 186 -4.31 -24.10 -0.33
N LEU A 187 -5.00 -25.19 -0.65
CA LEU A 187 -5.76 -25.98 0.32
C LEU A 187 -4.85 -26.88 1.16
N ASN A 188 -5.33 -27.22 2.34
CA ASN A 188 -4.68 -28.07 3.31
C ASN A 188 -4.56 -29.49 2.72
N PHE A 189 -3.34 -29.97 2.53
CA PHE A 189 -3.06 -31.36 2.10
C PHE A 189 -2.34 -32.17 3.20
N ASN A 190 -2.27 -31.61 4.41
CA ASN A 190 -1.53 -32.11 5.56
C ASN A 190 -2.48 -32.46 6.71
N GLU A 191 -3.44 -33.35 6.47
CA GLU A 191 -4.44 -33.76 7.49
C GLU A 191 -5.26 -32.59 8.06
N ASN A 192 -5.48 -31.55 7.23
CA ASN A 192 -6.21 -30.34 7.58
C ASN A 192 -5.60 -29.48 8.70
N ILE A 193 -4.34 -29.71 9.11
CA ILE A 193 -3.70 -28.86 10.15
C ILE A 193 -3.40 -27.44 9.64
N GLY A 194 -3.34 -27.24 8.32
CA GLY A 194 -3.11 -25.94 7.67
C GLY A 194 -1.64 -25.64 7.42
N LEU A 195 -1.36 -24.59 6.66
CA LEU A 195 -0.02 -24.22 6.19
C LEU A 195 0.49 -22.99 6.93
N ARG A 196 1.69 -23.09 7.51
CA ARG A 196 2.29 -22.07 8.37
C ARG A 196 3.43 -21.34 7.69
N PHE A 197 3.52 -20.06 7.99
CA PHE A 197 4.63 -19.19 7.66
C PHE A 197 4.95 -18.29 8.86
N VAL A 198 6.06 -17.57 8.78
CA VAL A 198 6.49 -16.60 9.77
C VAL A 198 6.72 -15.25 9.12
N VAL A 199 6.33 -14.19 9.81
CA VAL A 199 6.66 -12.81 9.42
C VAL A 199 7.23 -12.05 10.62
N SER A 200 8.19 -11.18 10.34
CA SER A 200 8.83 -10.32 11.34
C SER A 200 9.30 -9.03 10.70
N ILE A 201 9.23 -7.92 11.44
CA ILE A 201 9.86 -6.65 11.12
C ILE A 201 11.01 -6.37 12.09
N ASP A 202 12.17 -6.03 11.52
CA ASP A 202 13.42 -5.73 12.22
C ASP A 202 13.86 -6.87 13.14
N ASN A 203 13.91 -6.59 14.46
CA ASN A 203 14.34 -7.52 15.50
C ASN A 203 13.19 -7.88 16.45
N GLU A 204 11.94 -7.67 16.04
CA GLU A 204 10.79 -8.10 16.86
C GLU A 204 10.74 -9.63 16.95
N LEU A 205 9.93 -10.13 17.91
CA LEU A 205 9.65 -11.56 17.98
C LEU A 205 8.89 -12.01 16.71
N PRO A 206 9.42 -12.98 15.94
CA PRO A 206 8.73 -13.46 14.75
C PRO A 206 7.36 -14.07 15.06
N GLN A 207 6.36 -13.73 14.27
CA GLN A 207 4.99 -14.22 14.44
C GLN A 207 4.78 -15.44 13.55
N ILE A 208 4.45 -16.59 14.13
CA ILE A 208 4.06 -17.79 13.37
C ILE A 208 2.56 -17.71 13.07
N ILE A 209 2.21 -17.84 11.79
CA ILE A 209 0.84 -17.72 11.28
C ILE A 209 0.49 -19.00 10.55
N ASN A 210 -0.72 -19.51 10.79
CA ASN A 210 -1.32 -20.55 9.98
C ASN A 210 -2.36 -19.93 9.05
N MET A 211 -2.15 -20.02 7.73
CA MET A 211 -2.96 -19.29 6.75
C MET A 211 -4.38 -19.85 6.59
N ASN A 212 -4.60 -21.13 6.90
CA ASN A 212 -5.84 -21.84 6.59
C ASN A 212 -6.17 -22.96 7.61
N GLN A 213 -5.75 -22.81 8.88
CA GLN A 213 -6.07 -23.76 9.97
C GLN A 213 -7.58 -23.97 10.10
N THR A 214 -8.34 -22.88 10.05
CA THR A 214 -9.80 -22.87 10.15
C THR A 214 -10.36 -21.84 9.18
N TYR A 215 -11.35 -22.24 8.40
CA TYR A 215 -12.09 -21.34 7.51
C TYR A 215 -13.50 -21.88 7.28
N THR A 216 -14.42 -20.98 6.97
CA THR A 216 -15.79 -21.30 6.58
C THR A 216 -15.89 -21.58 5.08
N LEU A 217 -16.97 -22.23 4.65
CA LEU A 217 -17.24 -22.43 3.22
C LEU A 217 -17.26 -21.10 2.45
N LYS A 218 -17.86 -20.06 3.02
CA LYS A 218 -17.91 -18.72 2.41
C LYS A 218 -16.52 -18.10 2.22
N GLN A 219 -15.64 -18.21 3.22
CA GLN A 219 -14.25 -17.72 3.08
C GLN A 219 -13.52 -18.47 1.97
N TRP A 220 -13.72 -19.78 1.87
CA TRP A 220 -13.16 -20.57 0.79
C TRP A 220 -13.70 -20.15 -0.59
N GLU A 221 -15.01 -19.93 -0.72
CA GLU A 221 -15.63 -19.43 -1.96
C GLU A 221 -15.02 -18.09 -2.38
N GLU A 222 -14.83 -17.16 -1.45
CA GLU A 222 -14.18 -15.87 -1.68
C GLU A 222 -12.73 -16.05 -2.14
N TRP A 223 -11.95 -16.90 -1.47
CA TRP A 223 -10.55 -17.16 -1.83
C TRP A 223 -10.39 -17.71 -3.24
N VAL A 224 -11.25 -18.65 -3.62
CA VAL A 224 -11.24 -19.25 -4.97
C VAL A 224 -11.71 -18.24 -6.01
N ALA A 225 -12.76 -17.46 -5.73
CA ALA A 225 -13.27 -16.44 -6.63
C ALA A 225 -12.24 -15.33 -6.89
N ASP A 226 -11.53 -14.88 -5.86
CA ASP A 226 -10.53 -13.82 -5.95
C ASP A 226 -9.14 -14.35 -6.34
N ASN A 227 -8.93 -15.67 -6.30
CA ASN A 227 -7.61 -16.31 -6.41
C ASN A 227 -6.59 -15.70 -5.43
N LEU A 228 -7.04 -15.42 -4.20
CA LEU A 228 -6.25 -14.76 -3.18
C LEU A 228 -6.68 -15.17 -1.78
N LEU A 229 -5.70 -15.52 -0.95
CA LEU A 229 -5.84 -15.58 0.50
C LEU A 229 -4.97 -14.47 1.11
N THR A 230 -5.55 -13.60 1.93
CA THR A 230 -4.80 -12.57 2.66
C THR A 230 -4.84 -12.86 4.15
N VAL A 231 -3.68 -12.88 4.78
CA VAL A 231 -3.57 -12.93 6.24
C VAL A 231 -2.96 -11.63 6.75
N SER A 232 -3.60 -11.04 7.76
CA SER A 232 -3.17 -9.77 8.35
C SER A 232 -2.58 -9.98 9.74
N THR A 233 -1.37 -9.50 9.95
CA THR A 233 -0.69 -9.47 11.26
C THR A 233 -0.48 -8.03 11.72
N GLN A 234 -0.24 -7.84 13.01
CA GLN A 234 -0.07 -6.51 13.61
C GLN A 234 1.37 -6.34 14.11
N HIS A 235 1.99 -5.23 13.74
CA HIS A 235 3.38 -4.90 14.04
C HIS A 235 3.47 -3.46 14.56
N TYR A 236 4.66 -3.05 15.01
CA TYR A 236 4.87 -1.70 15.53
C TYR A 236 6.16 -1.07 15.01
N ILE A 237 6.05 0.06 14.31
CA ILE A 237 7.18 0.81 13.78
C ILE A 237 7.52 1.94 14.75
N ARG A 238 8.66 1.81 15.44
CA ARG A 238 9.03 2.74 16.54
C ARG A 238 9.63 4.05 16.06
N GLN A 239 10.33 4.01 14.93
CA GLN A 239 11.13 5.13 14.43
C GLN A 239 10.94 5.21 12.92
N SER A 240 10.99 6.43 12.38
CA SER A 240 11.12 6.60 10.93
C SER A 240 12.51 6.15 10.49
N GLY A 241 12.59 5.54 9.31
CA GLY A 241 13.84 5.13 8.70
C GLY A 241 13.69 3.87 7.86
N GLU A 242 14.81 3.18 7.70
CA GLU A 242 14.88 1.89 7.03
C GLU A 242 14.45 0.76 7.98
N HIS A 243 13.69 -0.16 7.44
CA HIS A 243 13.19 -1.35 8.12
C HIS A 243 13.35 -2.57 7.25
N VAL A 244 13.34 -3.73 7.90
CA VAL A 244 13.51 -5.02 7.25
C VAL A 244 12.34 -5.93 7.62
N LEU A 245 11.51 -6.29 6.65
CA LEU A 245 10.54 -7.37 6.81
C LEU A 245 11.15 -8.68 6.33
N ARG A 246 11.04 -9.73 7.13
CA ARG A 246 11.41 -11.10 6.76
C ARG A 246 10.20 -12.02 6.74
N PHE A 247 10.22 -12.93 5.77
CA PHE A 247 9.19 -13.94 5.55
C PHE A 247 9.82 -15.33 5.44
N TRP A 248 9.32 -16.30 6.22
CA TRP A 248 9.77 -17.69 6.19
C TRP A 248 8.57 -18.63 5.98
N PRO A 249 8.58 -19.55 5.01
CA PRO A 249 7.64 -20.66 5.00
C PRO A 249 8.08 -21.72 6.01
N LEU A 250 7.17 -22.21 6.84
CA LEU A 250 7.42 -23.37 7.71
C LEU A 250 6.89 -24.66 7.09
N ASP A 251 5.76 -24.57 6.39
CA ASP A 251 5.18 -25.69 5.64
C ASP A 251 5.34 -25.48 4.13
N ASP A 252 5.41 -26.58 3.38
CA ASP A 252 5.30 -26.56 1.93
C ASP A 252 3.90 -26.08 1.47
N GLY A 253 3.78 -25.67 0.20
CA GLY A 253 2.53 -25.19 -0.40
C GLY A 253 2.27 -23.71 -0.19
N ILE A 254 3.12 -23.01 0.58
CA ILE A 254 3.11 -21.56 0.72
C ILE A 254 3.63 -20.92 -0.57
N VAL A 255 2.78 -20.13 -1.22
CA VAL A 255 3.11 -19.39 -2.45
C VAL A 255 2.78 -17.91 -2.25
N LEU A 256 3.82 -17.08 -2.15
CA LEU A 256 3.72 -15.66 -1.85
C LEU A 256 3.53 -14.85 -3.14
N GLN A 257 2.49 -14.00 -3.18
CA GLN A 257 2.23 -13.08 -4.29
C GLN A 257 2.71 -11.66 -3.97
N ARG A 258 2.40 -11.17 -2.77
CA ARG A 258 2.61 -9.76 -2.39
C ARG A 258 2.60 -9.59 -0.87
N ILE A 259 3.25 -8.53 -0.38
CA ILE A 259 3.16 -8.06 1.00
C ILE A 259 2.76 -6.58 0.99
N VAL A 260 1.74 -6.21 1.77
CA VAL A 260 1.30 -4.82 1.94
C VAL A 260 1.35 -4.44 3.41
N ILE A 261 2.17 -3.46 3.74
CA ILE A 261 2.26 -2.87 5.07
C ILE A 261 1.38 -1.60 5.06
N ASP A 262 0.43 -1.51 5.97
CA ASP A 262 -0.63 -0.49 5.98
C ASP A 262 -0.72 0.25 7.32
N TRP A 263 -0.50 1.56 7.29
CA TRP A 263 -0.68 2.50 8.41
C TRP A 263 -2.08 3.16 8.39
N GLY A 264 -3.05 2.56 7.69
CA GLY A 264 -4.40 3.08 7.48
C GLY A 264 -4.55 3.88 6.18
N GLY A 265 -3.57 3.80 5.28
CA GLY A 265 -3.59 4.48 3.98
C GLY A 265 -4.20 3.65 2.85
N VAL A 266 -4.28 2.32 3.03
CA VAL A 266 -4.84 1.43 1.99
C VAL A 266 -6.33 1.66 1.82
N ARG A 267 -6.76 1.81 0.57
CA ARG A 267 -8.18 1.90 0.19
C ARG A 267 -8.62 0.60 -0.48
N SER A 268 -9.90 0.27 -0.30
CA SER A 268 -10.51 -0.89 -0.96
C SER A 268 -10.33 -0.80 -2.48
N SER A 269 -9.77 -1.86 -3.06
CA SER A 269 -9.52 -2.02 -4.48
C SER A 269 -9.34 -3.50 -4.79
N TYR A 270 -9.70 -3.93 -6.00
CA TYR A 270 -9.69 -5.35 -6.34
C TYR A 270 -8.29 -5.96 -6.27
N LEU A 271 -7.29 -5.29 -6.85
CA LEU A 271 -5.89 -5.76 -6.93
C LEU A 271 -5.00 -5.23 -5.79
N GLY A 272 -5.59 -4.51 -4.83
CA GLY A 272 -4.84 -3.78 -3.81
C GLY A 272 -4.15 -2.51 -4.34
N PRO A 273 -3.40 -1.81 -3.47
CA PRO A 273 -2.68 -0.60 -3.86
C PRO A 273 -1.63 -0.90 -4.92
N LEU A 274 -1.19 0.12 -5.67
CA LEU A 274 -0.07 -0.01 -6.60
C LEU A 274 1.24 -0.35 -5.87
N LYS A 275 2.15 -1.06 -6.52
CA LYS A 275 3.48 -1.33 -5.96
C LYS A 275 4.20 -0.02 -5.61
N ALA A 276 4.97 -0.06 -4.53
CA ALA A 276 5.82 1.05 -4.12
C ALA A 276 6.96 1.28 -5.13
N ILE A 277 7.58 2.46 -5.04
CA ILE A 277 8.79 2.82 -5.77
C ILE A 277 9.96 2.00 -5.23
#